data_AF-A0A0D2I188-F1
#
_entry.id   AF-A0A0D2I188-F1
#
_cell.length_a   1.000
_cell.length_b   1.000
_cell.length_c   1.000
_cell.angle_alpha   90.00
_cell.angle_beta   90.00
_cell.angle_gamma   90.00
#
_symmetry.space_group_name_H-M   'P 1'
#
loop_
_entity.id
_entity.type
_entity.pdbx_description
1 polymer ?
#
loop_
_entity_poly.entity_id
_entity_poly.type
_entity_poly.pdbx_seq_one_letter_code
_entity_poly.pdbx_strand_id
1 'polypeptide(L)'
;MFKIEDMHDQCGPIVRISLHELLVNDLTFLPVLYACGTKRRDLYAWATRVFGSPDTAIATVRHDVHRMRWEVVNRYFSKESIRRMQPILKRNFEKLSQKLAEFKWSPKPLNVKLPFGTFADDIITEYCFRQSHS
;
A
#
# COMPACT_ATOMS: atom_id res chain seq x y z
N MET A 1 -20.46 -1.29 -5.74
CA MET A 1 -19.55 -2.31 -5.22
C MET A 1 -20.41 -3.42 -4.62
N PHE A 2 -21.08 -4.22 -5.48
CA PHE A 2 -22.06 -5.23 -5.04
C PHE A 2 -22.07 -6.44 -5.99
N LYS A 3 -21.84 -6.20 -7.29
CA LYS A 3 -21.88 -7.25 -8.30
C LYS A 3 -20.90 -8.42 -8.09
N ILE A 4 -19.73 -8.17 -7.51
CA ILE A 4 -18.72 -9.21 -7.24
C ILE A 4 -19.18 -10.14 -6.10
N GLU A 5 -19.79 -9.57 -5.07
CA GLU A 5 -20.34 -10.31 -3.94
C GLU A 5 -21.50 -11.20 -4.40
N ASP A 6 -22.45 -10.63 -5.17
CA ASP A 6 -23.55 -11.39 -5.78
C ASP A 6 -23.05 -12.58 -6.63
N MET A 7 -21.93 -12.42 -7.34
CA MET A 7 -21.36 -13.49 -8.16
C MET A 7 -20.73 -14.59 -7.30
N HIS A 8 -20.12 -14.24 -6.17
CA HIS A 8 -19.62 -15.24 -5.23
C HIS A 8 -20.76 -16.03 -4.57
N ASP A 9 -21.89 -15.37 -4.29
CA ASP A 9 -23.08 -16.04 -3.76
C ASP A 9 -23.69 -17.03 -4.76
N GLN A 10 -23.70 -16.69 -6.06
CA GLN A 10 -24.31 -17.53 -7.11
C GLN A 10 -23.39 -18.62 -7.64
N CYS A 11 -22.10 -18.32 -7.82
CA CYS A 11 -21.15 -19.18 -8.53
C CYS A 11 -20.10 -19.81 -7.60
N GLY A 12 -20.05 -19.40 -6.33
CA GLY A 12 -19.12 -19.92 -5.34
C GLY A 12 -17.84 -19.08 -5.17
N PRO A 13 -16.85 -19.59 -4.41
CA PRO A 13 -15.75 -18.78 -3.91
C PRO A 13 -14.70 -18.42 -4.97
N ILE A 14 -14.71 -19.04 -6.15
CA ILE A 14 -13.79 -18.72 -7.26
C ILE A 14 -14.62 -18.41 -8.50
N VAL A 15 -14.56 -17.15 -8.94
CA VAL A 15 -15.39 -16.62 -10.02
C VAL A 15 -14.48 -16.14 -11.15
N ARG A 16 -14.79 -16.53 -12.38
CA ARG A 16 -14.13 -15.98 -13.58
C ARG A 16 -14.90 -14.77 -14.09
N ILE A 17 -14.25 -13.61 -14.06
CA ILE A 17 -14.85 -12.34 -14.54
C ILE A 17 -14.43 -11.98 -15.97
N SER A 18 -13.31 -12.54 -16.45
CA SER A 18 -12.76 -12.31 -17.78
C SER A 18 -11.96 -13.53 -18.25
N LEU A 19 -11.52 -13.54 -19.51
CA LEU A 19 -10.64 -14.58 -20.06
C LEU A 19 -9.35 -14.73 -19.23
N HIS A 20 -8.86 -13.64 -18.66
CA HIS A 20 -7.55 -13.59 -17.98
C HIS A 20 -7.63 -13.37 -16.47
N GLU A 21 -8.83 -13.19 -15.90
CA GLU A 21 -9.00 -12.77 -14.51
C GLU A 21 -9.92 -13.72 -13.75
N LEU A 22 -9.49 -14.06 -12.54
CA LEU A 22 -10.23 -14.84 -11.56
C LEU A 22 -10.30 -14.01 -10.27
N LEU A 23 -11.51 -13.90 -9.71
CA LEU A 23 -11.72 -13.40 -8.36
C LEU A 23 -11.84 -14.58 -7.41
N VAL A 24 -11.06 -14.54 -6.34
CA VAL A 24 -11.00 -15.62 -5.34
C VAL A 24 -11.35 -15.06 -3.98
N ASN A 25 -12.43 -15.58 -3.41
CA ASN A 25 -12.91 -15.35 -2.06
C ASN A 25 -12.87 -16.65 -1.26
N ASP A 26 -11.68 -17.25 -1.16
CA ASP A 26 -11.43 -18.50 -0.44
C ASP A 26 -10.14 -18.39 0.39
N LEU A 27 -10.29 -18.50 1.72
CA LEU A 27 -9.15 -18.46 2.65
C LEU A 27 -8.19 -19.64 2.42
N THR A 28 -8.70 -20.80 2.00
CA THR A 28 -7.89 -22.00 1.75
C THR A 28 -7.03 -21.85 0.50
N PHE A 29 -7.41 -20.96 -0.43
CA PHE A 29 -6.65 -20.67 -1.64
C PHE A 29 -5.59 -19.58 -1.46
N LEU A 30 -5.61 -18.83 -0.35
CA LEU A 30 -4.63 -17.76 -0.08
C LEU A 30 -3.16 -18.23 -0.18
N PRO A 31 -2.76 -19.42 0.32
CA PRO A 31 -1.38 -19.89 0.17
C PRO A 31 -0.97 -20.10 -1.29
N VAL A 32 -1.93 -20.43 -2.18
CA VAL A 32 -1.67 -20.56 -3.62
C VAL A 32 -1.55 -19.17 -4.24
N LEU A 33 -2.45 -18.25 -3.91
CA LEU A 33 -2.47 -16.90 -4.47
C LEU A 33 -1.26 -16.08 -4.03
N TYR A 34 -0.98 -16.06 -2.72
CA TYR A 34 0.11 -15.34 -2.06
C TYR A 34 1.30 -16.25 -1.74
N ALA A 35 1.63 -17.16 -2.66
CA ALA A 35 2.83 -18.01 -2.61
C ALA A 35 4.12 -17.17 -2.83
N CYS A 36 4.35 -16.18 -1.97
CA CYS A 36 5.46 -15.23 -2.08
C CYS A 36 6.80 -15.96 -2.16
N GLY A 37 7.54 -15.70 -3.23
CA GLY A 37 8.92 -16.16 -3.41
C GLY A 37 9.09 -17.58 -3.98
N THR A 38 8.06 -18.43 -3.98
CA THR A 38 8.16 -19.81 -4.51
C THR A 38 7.61 -19.95 -5.93
N LYS A 39 6.77 -19.01 -6.39
CA LYS A 39 6.21 -19.02 -7.74
C LYS A 39 6.61 -17.78 -8.53
N ARG A 40 7.11 -18.00 -9.75
CA ARG A 40 7.35 -16.95 -10.75
C ARG A 40 6.02 -16.55 -11.39
N ARG A 41 5.67 -15.27 -11.29
CA ARG A 41 4.46 -14.69 -11.89
C ARG A 41 4.80 -13.32 -12.46
N ASP A 42 4.42 -13.10 -13.70
CA ASP A 42 4.47 -11.79 -14.32
C ASP A 42 3.10 -11.12 -14.16
N LEU A 43 3.09 -9.80 -14.00
CA LEU A 43 1.85 -9.02 -14.03
C LEU A 43 1.38 -8.87 -15.48
N TYR A 44 0.09 -8.59 -15.68
CA TYR A 44 -0.37 -8.17 -17.01
C TYR A 44 0.03 -6.72 -17.27
N ALA A 45 0.59 -6.44 -18.46
CA ALA A 45 1.03 -5.09 -18.83
C ALA A 45 -0.10 -4.05 -18.85
N TRP A 46 -1.35 -4.47 -19.09
CA TRP A 46 -2.50 -3.56 -18.99
C TRP A 46 -2.84 -3.23 -17.53
N ALA A 47 -2.59 -4.14 -16.59
CA ALA A 47 -2.87 -3.94 -15.17
C ALA A 47 -1.90 -2.95 -14.53
N THR A 48 -0.70 -2.79 -15.08
CA THR A 48 0.30 -1.83 -14.55
C THR A 48 0.05 -0.39 -15.00
N ARG A 49 -0.83 -0.16 -15.98
CA ARG A 49 -1.15 1.18 -16.50
C ARG A 49 -1.77 2.10 -15.45
N VAL A 50 -2.46 1.54 -14.45
CA VAL A 50 -3.11 2.30 -13.37
C VAL A 50 -2.11 3.12 -12.55
N PHE A 51 -0.84 2.71 -12.50
CA PHE A 51 0.19 3.39 -11.72
C PHE A 51 0.78 4.62 -12.44
N GLY A 52 0.51 4.81 -13.73
CA GLY A 52 0.99 5.97 -14.50
C GLY A 52 2.52 6.10 -14.62
N SER A 53 3.29 5.14 -14.13
CA SER A 53 4.77 5.18 -14.09
C SER A 53 5.35 3.78 -14.30
N PRO A 54 5.61 3.38 -15.56
CA PRO A 54 5.98 2.01 -15.93
C PRO A 54 7.32 1.55 -15.35
N ASP A 55 8.20 2.49 -14.98
CA ASP A 55 9.52 2.20 -14.45
C ASP A 55 9.59 2.03 -12.93
N THR A 56 8.48 2.18 -12.22
CA THR A 56 8.42 1.95 -10.78
C THR A 56 8.50 0.45 -10.46
N ALA A 57 8.99 0.13 -9.26
CA ALA A 57 9.02 -1.25 -8.79
C ALA A 57 7.61 -1.88 -8.79
N ILE A 58 6.59 -1.13 -8.36
CA ILE A 58 5.19 -1.57 -8.27
C ILE A 58 4.59 -1.87 -9.66
N ALA A 59 4.95 -1.09 -10.69
CA ALA A 59 4.43 -1.26 -12.04
C ALA A 59 5.26 -2.22 -12.92
N THR A 60 6.22 -2.94 -12.34
CA THR A 60 7.14 -3.79 -13.11
C THR A 60 6.48 -5.13 -13.47
N VAL A 61 6.34 -5.38 -14.78
CA VAL A 61 5.66 -6.59 -15.30
C VAL A 61 6.44 -7.88 -15.04
N ARG A 62 7.72 -7.91 -15.42
CA ARG A 62 8.54 -9.14 -15.38
C ARG A 62 8.99 -9.45 -13.97
N HIS A 63 8.76 -10.68 -13.51
CA HIS A 63 9.07 -11.15 -12.18
C HIS A 63 10.51 -10.86 -11.73
N ASP A 64 11.51 -11.19 -12.55
CA ASP A 64 12.92 -11.02 -12.16
C ASP A 64 13.30 -9.55 -12.01
N VAL A 65 12.75 -8.70 -12.88
CA VAL A 65 12.98 -7.25 -12.85
C VAL A 65 12.27 -6.65 -11.64
N HIS A 66 11.03 -7.08 -11.37
CA HIS A 66 10.28 -6.69 -10.18
C HIS A 66 11.06 -7.08 -8.93
N ARG A 67 11.53 -8.33 -8.85
CA ARG A 67 12.34 -8.82 -7.72
C ARG A 67 13.58 -7.96 -7.49
N MET A 68 14.37 -7.71 -8.54
CA MET A 68 15.57 -6.88 -8.47
C MET A 68 15.26 -5.45 -7.99
N ARG A 69 14.23 -4.81 -8.55
CA ARG A 69 13.80 -3.45 -8.14
C ARG A 69 13.27 -3.43 -6.70
N TRP A 70 12.50 -4.44 -6.31
CA TRP A 70 11.85 -4.54 -5.00
C TRP A 70 12.83 -4.87 -3.87
N GLU A 71 13.92 -5.60 -4.15
CA GLU A 71 14.97 -5.90 -3.17
C GLU A 71 15.63 -4.64 -2.57
N VAL A 72 15.72 -3.56 -3.36
CA VAL A 72 16.19 -2.25 -2.87
C VAL A 72 15.17 -1.63 -1.91
N VAL A 73 13.87 -1.69 -2.27
CA VAL A 73 12.76 -1.17 -1.47
C VAL A 73 12.60 -1.92 -0.15
N ASN A 74 12.77 -3.24 -0.15
CA ASN A 74 12.67 -4.09 1.05
C ASN A 74 13.61 -3.65 2.19
N ARG A 75 14.74 -3.00 1.88
CA ARG A 75 15.69 -2.50 2.90
C ARG A 75 15.05 -1.45 3.80
N TYR A 76 14.09 -0.68 3.29
CA TYR A 76 13.36 0.33 4.08
C TYR A 76 12.40 -0.29 5.10
N PHE A 77 12.07 -1.58 4.96
CA PHE A 77 11.14 -2.31 5.83
C PHE A 77 11.83 -3.36 6.71
N SER A 78 13.17 -3.33 6.81
CA SER A 78 13.90 -4.19 7.76
C SER A 78 13.64 -3.78 9.21
N LYS A 79 13.85 -4.69 10.17
CA LYS A 79 13.72 -4.39 11.61
C LYS A 79 14.58 -3.19 12.04
N GLU A 80 15.80 -3.09 11.50
CA GLU A 80 16.71 -1.98 11.80
C GLU A 80 16.18 -0.66 11.24
N SER A 81 15.73 -0.68 9.99
CA SER A 81 15.11 0.46 9.31
C SER A 81 13.86 0.96 10.05
N ILE A 82 13.00 0.04 10.51
CA ILE A 82 11.83 0.38 11.34
C ILE A 82 12.26 1.04 12.66
N ARG A 83 13.30 0.51 13.33
CA ARG A 83 13.83 1.13 14.57
C ARG A 83 14.34 2.55 14.32
N ARG A 84 15.00 2.81 13.18
CA ARG A 84 15.44 4.17 12.80
C ARG A 84 14.26 5.10 12.51
N MET A 85 13.16 4.57 11.99
CA MET A 85 11.95 5.34 11.68
C MET A 85 11.12 5.66 12.92
N GLN A 86 11.17 4.85 13.97
CA GLN A 86 10.40 5.03 15.21
C GLN A 86 10.48 6.46 15.82
N PRO A 87 11.65 7.10 16.00
CA PRO A 87 11.70 8.47 16.53
C PRO A 87 11.04 9.50 15.60
N ILE A 88 11.14 9.33 14.28
CA ILE A 88 10.49 10.18 13.27
C ILE A 88 8.96 10.06 13.40
N LEU A 89 8.46 8.84 13.48
CA LEU A 89 7.03 8.55 13.69
C LEU A 89 6.52 9.23 14.96
N LYS A 90 7.23 9.08 16.08
CA LYS A 90 6.83 9.65 17.36
C LYS A 90 6.71 11.17 17.29
N ARG A 91 7.72 11.85 16.73
CA ARG A 91 7.74 13.30 16.60
C ARG A 91 6.60 13.81 15.72
N ASN A 92 6.39 13.21 14.56
CA ASN A 92 5.30 13.63 13.66
C ASN A 92 3.92 13.28 14.24
N PHE A 93 3.82 12.23 15.05
CA PHE A 93 2.57 11.88 15.74
C PHE A 93 2.22 12.88 16.85
N GLU A 94 3.22 13.40 17.57
CA GLU A 94 3.04 14.49 18.53
C GLU A 94 2.52 15.76 17.82
N LYS A 95 3.09 16.13 16.67
CA LYS A 95 2.59 17.26 15.84
C LYS A 95 1.14 17.05 15.41
N LEU A 96 0.80 15.87 14.91
CA LEU A 96 -0.57 15.50 14.54
C LEU A 96 -1.51 15.62 15.74
N SER A 97 -1.11 15.08 16.89
CA SER A 97 -1.91 15.13 18.12
C SER A 97 -2.17 16.56 18.59
N GLN A 98 -1.15 17.43 18.54
CA GLN A 98 -1.29 18.85 18.85
C GLN A 98 -2.27 19.52 17.89
N LYS A 99 -2.14 19.26 16.58
CA LYS A 99 -3.05 19.82 15.56
C LYS A 99 -4.47 19.36 15.76
N LEU A 100 -4.72 18.09 16.06
CA LEU A 100 -6.06 17.59 16.35
C LEU A 100 -6.63 18.21 17.63
N ALA A 101 -5.80 18.44 18.65
CA ALA A 101 -6.23 19.06 19.90
C ALA A 101 -6.72 20.51 19.71
N GLU A 102 -6.16 21.26 18.75
CA GLU A 102 -6.62 22.61 18.39
C GLU A 102 -8.09 22.63 17.93
N PHE A 103 -8.61 21.51 17.40
CA PHE A 103 -10.00 21.39 16.95
C PHE A 103 -10.96 20.85 18.01
N LYS A 104 -10.47 20.49 19.21
CA LYS A 104 -11.29 19.82 20.26
C LYS A 104 -12.55 20.60 20.64
N TRP A 105 -12.47 21.93 20.66
CA TRP A 105 -13.58 22.82 21.02
C TRP A 105 -14.06 23.66 19.84
N SER A 106 -13.60 23.33 18.62
CA SER A 106 -14.00 24.06 17.43
C SER A 106 -15.41 23.62 17.01
N PRO A 107 -16.32 24.55 16.70
CA PRO A 107 -17.62 24.23 16.15
C PRO A 107 -17.55 23.77 14.68
N LYS A 108 -16.36 23.80 14.06
CA LYS A 108 -16.15 23.45 12.65
C LYS A 108 -15.79 21.96 12.51
N PRO A 109 -16.40 21.23 11.55
CA PRO A 109 -16.00 19.86 11.25
C PRO A 109 -14.57 19.83 10.69
N LEU A 110 -13.76 18.90 11.18
CA LEU A 110 -12.39 18.70 10.71
C LEU A 110 -12.37 17.67 9.57
N ASN A 111 -11.84 18.06 8.41
CA ASN A 111 -11.50 17.11 7.37
C ASN A 111 -10.19 16.39 7.72
N VAL A 112 -10.31 15.19 8.30
CA VAL A 112 -9.17 14.38 8.75
C VAL A 112 -8.23 13.93 7.63
N LYS A 113 -8.68 13.92 6.36
CA LYS A 113 -7.81 13.50 5.24
C LYS A 113 -6.56 14.36 5.12
N LEU A 114 -6.68 15.66 5.39
CA LEU A 114 -5.56 16.59 5.31
C LEU A 114 -4.49 16.32 6.39
N PRO A 115 -4.80 16.37 7.71
CA PRO A 115 -3.78 16.17 8.74
C PRO A 115 -3.15 14.78 8.71
N PHE A 116 -3.90 13.72 8.37
CA PHE A 116 -3.31 12.39 8.20
C PHE A 116 -2.48 12.27 6.93
N GLY A 117 -2.88 12.94 5.85
CA GLY A 117 -2.11 13.03 4.61
C GLY A 117 -0.76 13.72 4.83
N THR A 118 -0.76 14.89 5.48
CA THR A 118 0.48 15.62 5.82
C THR A 118 1.34 14.84 6.80
N PHE A 119 0.74 14.15 7.78
CA PHE A 119 1.49 13.28 8.69
C PHE A 119 2.23 12.15 7.94
N ALA A 120 1.56 11.48 7.01
CA ALA A 120 2.19 10.45 6.19
C ALA A 120 3.29 11.02 5.29
N ASP A 121 3.05 12.18 4.68
CA ASP A 121 4.00 12.87 3.82
C ASP A 121 5.26 13.31 4.58
N ASP A 122 5.10 13.88 5.78
CA ASP A 122 6.23 14.25 6.66
C ASP A 122 7.09 13.04 7.02
N ILE A 123 6.47 11.90 7.34
CA ILE A 123 7.19 10.66 7.65
C ILE A 123 7.97 10.17 6.43
N ILE A 124 7.32 10.10 5.27
CA ILE A 124 7.94 9.61 4.03
C ILE A 124 9.07 10.54 3.62
N THR A 125 8.85 11.85 3.67
CA THR A 125 9.82 12.85 3.24
C THR A 125 11.07 12.86 4.11
N GLU A 126 10.88 12.80 5.42
CA GLU A 126 11.98 12.75 6.37
C GLU A 126 12.73 11.42 6.30
N TYR A 127 12.02 10.31 6.20
CA TYR A 127 12.63 9.00 6.22
C TYR A 127 13.35 8.66 4.90
N CYS A 128 12.74 8.95 3.75
CA CYS A 128 13.27 8.60 2.45
C CYS A 128 14.27 9.63 1.92
N PHE A 129 14.05 10.93 2.19
CA PHE A 129 14.85 12.02 1.60
C PHE A 129 15.66 12.82 2.62
N ARG A 130 15.53 12.53 3.93
CA ARG A 130 16.14 13.31 5.03
C ARG A 130 15.79 14.80 4.97
N GLN A 131 14.60 15.11 4.47
CA GLN A 131 14.07 16.46 4.41
C GLN A 131 12.95 16.57 5.44
N SER A 132 12.94 17.63 6.25
CA SER A 132 11.83 17.93 7.14
C SER A 132 11.23 19.26 6.74
N HIS A 133 9.92 19.29 6.50
CA HIS A 133 9.17 20.53 6.42
C HIS A 133 8.99 21.05 7.86
N SER A 134 9.69 22.15 8.15
CA SER A 134 9.67 22.86 9.44
C SER A 134 8.37 23.62 9.63
#